data_AF-A0A965VB78-F1
#
_entry.id   AF-A0A965VB78-F1
#
_cell.length_a   1.000
_cell.length_b   1.000
_cell.length_c   1.000
_cell.angle_alpha   90.00
_cell.angle_beta   90.00
_cell.angle_gamma   90.00
#
_symmetry.space_group_name_H-M   'P 1'
#
loop_
_entity.id
_entity.type
_entity.pdbx_description
1 polymer ?
#
loop_
_entity_poly.entity_id
_entity_poly.type
_entity_poly.pdbx_seq_one_letter_code
_entity_poly.pdbx_strand_id
1 'polypeptide(L)'
;TSKPALAGDVPAATIVREVLDRLAATSAAGGDQAMLVDEVLHGLACRAAIKAGDRLSQAEVDALVRDRRAVRESHHCPHGRPTSLTLSRQELDRQFRRT
;
A
#
# COMPACT_ATOMS: atom_id res chain seq x y z
N THR A 1 -2.78 -13.61 21.86
CA THR A 1 -1.74 -12.88 21.12
C THR A 1 -2.43 -11.90 20.18
N SER A 2 -2.39 -10.60 20.50
CA SER A 2 -3.03 -9.55 19.70
C SER A 2 -2.16 -9.13 18.49
N LYS A 3 -2.79 -8.70 17.40
CA LYS A 3 -2.12 -8.14 16.20
C LYS A 3 -2.92 -6.96 15.65
N PRO A 4 -2.31 -6.04 14.86
CA PRO A 4 -3.05 -4.97 14.22
C PRO A 4 -4.15 -5.52 13.31
N ALA A 5 -5.34 -4.93 13.33
CA ALA A 5 -6.46 -5.34 12.48
C ALA A 5 -6.08 -5.32 10.98
N LEU A 6 -5.26 -4.33 10.59
CA LEU A 6 -4.70 -4.19 9.25
C LEU A 6 -3.84 -5.37 8.80
N ALA A 7 -3.36 -6.21 9.72
CA ALA A 7 -2.52 -7.34 9.36
C ALA A 7 -3.30 -8.54 8.76
N GLY A 8 -4.63 -8.46 8.68
CA GLY A 8 -5.48 -9.46 8.03
C GLY A 8 -5.19 -10.87 8.54
N ASP A 9 -4.98 -11.83 7.64
CA ASP A 9 -4.71 -13.24 7.97
C ASP A 9 -3.24 -13.54 8.27
N VAL A 10 -2.35 -12.54 8.23
CA VAL A 10 -0.93 -12.75 8.50
C VAL A 10 -0.75 -13.23 9.95
N PRO A 11 -0.01 -14.34 10.20
CA PRO A 11 0.26 -14.81 11.56
C PRO A 11 0.98 -13.75 12.40
N ALA A 12 0.53 -13.54 13.65
CA ALA A 12 1.11 -12.55 14.56
C ALA A 12 2.63 -12.75 14.74
N ALA A 13 3.08 -14.01 14.82
CA ALA A 13 4.48 -14.35 14.94
C ALA A 13 5.34 -13.90 13.75
N THR A 14 4.78 -13.80 12.55
CA THR A 14 5.50 -13.31 11.36
C THR A 14 5.73 -11.80 11.47
N ILE A 15 4.71 -11.06 11.90
CA ILE A 15 4.78 -9.59 12.09
C ILE A 15 5.79 -9.27 13.18
N VAL A 16 5.70 -9.96 14.32
CA VAL A 16 6.62 -9.74 15.45
C VAL A 16 8.06 -10.03 15.05
N ARG A 17 8.32 -11.12 14.33
CA ARG A 17 9.68 -11.44 13.85
C ARG A 17 10.23 -10.34 12.95
N GLU A 18 9.45 -9.88 11.97
CA GLU A 18 9.91 -8.80 11.08
C GLU A 18 10.17 -7.49 11.84
N VAL A 19 9.32 -7.13 12.79
CA VAL A 19 9.53 -5.93 13.62
C VAL A 19 10.82 -6.07 14.43
N LEU A 20 11.08 -7.24 15.02
CA LEU A 20 12.30 -7.51 15.77
C LEU A 20 13.56 -7.48 14.88
N ASP A 21 13.49 -8.07 13.69
CA ASP A 21 14.60 -8.07 12.74
C ASP A 21 14.96 -6.64 12.31
N ARG A 22 13.95 -5.80 12.03
CA ARG A 22 14.15 -4.39 11.69
C ARG A 22 14.65 -3.58 12.88
N LEU A 23 14.09 -3.78 14.08
CA LEU A 23 14.57 -3.14 15.32
C LEU A 23 16.04 -3.41 15.56
N ALA A 24 16.49 -4.66 15.37
CA ALA A 24 17.88 -5.04 15.52
C ALA A 24 18.77 -4.32 14.50
N ALA A 25 18.34 -4.25 13.24
CA ALA A 25 19.06 -3.53 12.19
C ALA A 25 19.14 -2.01 12.45
N THR A 26 18.04 -1.36 12.81
CA THR A 26 17.99 0.07 13.11
C THR A 26 18.82 0.43 14.34
N SER A 27 18.76 -0.40 15.39
CA SER A 27 19.53 -0.19 16.63
C SER A 27 21.04 -0.29 16.38
N ALA A 28 21.48 -1.21 15.51
CA ALA A 28 22.88 -1.33 15.11
C ALA A 28 23.37 -0.13 14.27
N ALA A 29 22.47 0.50 13.51
CA ALA A 29 22.76 1.65 12.66
C ALA A 29 22.58 3.02 13.37
N GLY A 30 22.17 3.05 14.64
CA GLY A 30 21.84 4.29 15.35
C GLY A 30 20.65 5.05 14.75
N GLY A 31 19.74 4.33 14.09
CA GLY A 31 18.64 4.91 13.31
C GLY A 31 17.46 5.40 14.15
N ASP A 32 16.64 6.24 13.53
CA ASP A 32 15.44 6.85 14.12
C ASP A 32 14.30 5.84 14.26
N GLN A 33 13.66 5.82 15.44
CA GLN A 33 12.48 4.99 15.72
C GLN A 33 11.30 5.34 14.81
N ALA A 34 11.17 6.59 14.38
CA ALA A 34 10.09 6.99 13.47
C ALA A 34 10.24 6.32 12.10
N MET A 35 11.46 6.23 11.58
CA MET A 35 11.73 5.55 10.30
C MET A 35 11.44 4.05 10.36
N LEU A 36 11.79 3.41 11.48
CA LEU A 36 11.45 2.00 11.70
C LEU A 36 9.95 1.75 11.66
N VAL A 37 9.16 2.60 12.33
CA VAL A 37 7.69 2.49 12.33
C VAL A 37 7.15 2.64 10.92
N ASP A 38 7.65 3.62 10.16
CA ASP A 38 7.25 3.87 8.77
C ASP A 38 7.51 2.64 7.87
N GLU A 39 8.69 2.04 7.97
CA GLU A 39 9.04 0.83 7.24
C GLU A 39 8.14 -0.38 7.56
N VAL A 40 7.83 -0.57 8.85
CA VAL A 40 6.91 -1.63 9.28
C VAL A 40 5.51 -1.39 8.72
N LEU A 41 5.03 -0.15 8.76
CA LEU A 41 3.74 0.23 8.20
C LEU A 41 3.69 0.07 6.68
N HIS A 42 4.78 0.37 5.96
CA HIS A 42 4.90 0.09 4.53
C HIS A 42 4.71 -1.40 4.21
N GLY A 43 5.40 -2.27 4.95
CA GLY A 43 5.27 -3.72 4.81
C GLY A 43 3.85 -4.22 5.10
N LEU A 44 3.25 -3.74 6.20
CA LEU A 44 1.87 -4.09 6.57
C LEU A 44 0.85 -3.60 5.54
N ALA A 45 0.93 -2.34 5.10
CA ALA A 45 0.05 -1.76 4.09
C ALA A 45 0.10 -2.57 2.79
N CYS A 46 1.30 -2.97 2.35
CA CYS A 46 1.42 -3.81 1.16
C CYS A 46 0.83 -5.20 1.34
N ARG A 47 0.88 -5.82 2.52
CA ARG A 47 0.24 -7.14 2.74
C ARG A 47 -1.28 -7.04 2.83
N ALA A 48 -1.77 -5.99 3.48
CA ALA A 48 -3.20 -5.72 3.66
C ALA A 48 -3.90 -5.28 2.37
N ALA A 49 -3.15 -4.78 1.38
CA ALA A 49 -3.70 -4.25 0.15
C ALA A 49 -4.45 -5.31 -0.67
N ILE A 50 -5.51 -4.87 -1.34
CA ILE A 50 -6.17 -5.61 -2.43
C ILE A 50 -5.13 -5.90 -3.52
N LYS A 51 -5.11 -7.14 -4.01
CA LYS A 51 -4.10 -7.68 -4.93
C LYS A 51 -4.65 -7.80 -6.35
N ALA A 52 -3.72 -7.88 -7.29
CA ALA A 52 -4.06 -8.20 -8.67
C ALA A 52 -4.74 -9.58 -8.73
N GLY A 53 -5.92 -9.63 -9.34
CA GLY A 53 -6.74 -10.84 -9.44
C GLY A 53 -7.82 -10.97 -8.37
N ASP A 54 -7.79 -10.14 -7.31
CA ASP A 54 -8.87 -10.11 -6.34
C ASP A 54 -10.15 -9.61 -7.00
N ARG A 55 -11.26 -10.30 -6.72
CA ARG A 55 -12.57 -9.91 -7.22
C ARG A 55 -13.19 -8.90 -6.28
N LEU A 56 -13.60 -7.77 -6.83
CA LEU A 56 -14.31 -6.71 -6.11
C LEU A 56 -15.71 -6.56 -6.68
N SER A 57 -16.68 -6.39 -5.80
CA SER A 57 -18.00 -5.87 -6.13
C SER A 57 -17.91 -4.39 -6.47
N GLN A 58 -18.93 -3.87 -7.18
CA GLN A 58 -18.99 -2.44 -7.49
C GLN A 58 -18.97 -1.56 -6.24
N ALA A 59 -19.65 -2.00 -5.16
CA ALA A 59 -19.68 -1.27 -3.90
C ALA A 59 -18.28 -1.15 -3.25
N GLU A 60 -17.46 -2.20 -3.34
CA GLU A 60 -16.07 -2.21 -2.84
C GLU A 60 -15.17 -1.31 -3.70
N VAL A 61 -15.33 -1.32 -5.03
CA VAL A 61 -14.61 -0.42 -5.93
C VAL A 61 -14.93 1.04 -5.60
N ASP A 62 -16.21 1.36 -5.44
CA ASP A 62 -16.63 2.72 -5.11
C ASP A 62 -16.12 3.15 -3.73
N ALA A 63 -16.10 2.25 -2.75
CA ALA A 63 -15.50 2.50 -1.44
C ALA A 63 -14.01 2.81 -1.55
N LEU A 64 -13.25 1.99 -2.28
CA LEU A 64 -11.81 2.20 -2.49
C LEU A 64 -11.52 3.56 -3.13
N VAL A 65 -12.31 3.96 -4.13
CA VAL A 65 -12.16 5.26 -4.80
C VAL A 65 -12.52 6.43 -3.87
N ARG A 66 -13.52 6.27 -2.99
CA ARG A 66 -13.85 7.27 -1.96
C ARG A 66 -12.73 7.41 -0.94
N ASP A 67 -12.24 6.30 -0.39
CA ASP A 67 -11.19 6.28 0.62
C ASP A 67 -9.90 6.93 0.11
N ARG A 68 -9.56 6.69 -1.16
CA ARG A 68 -8.43 7.35 -1.83
C ARG A 68 -8.48 8.87 -1.74
N ARG A 69 -9.66 9.49 -1.79
CA ARG A 69 -9.81 10.95 -1.73
C ARG A 69 -9.49 11.53 -0.35
N ALA A 70 -9.56 10.71 0.70
CA ALA A 70 -9.19 11.12 2.06
C ALA A 70 -7.67 11.10 2.30
N VAL A 71 -6.90 10.43 1.43
CA VAL A 71 -5.43 10.33 1.55
C VAL A 71 -4.76 11.53 0.88
N ARG A 72 -3.93 12.25 1.65
CA ARG A 72 -3.25 13.48 1.20
C ARG A 72 -2.33 13.25 -0.02
N GLU A 73 -1.53 12.18 -0.01
CA GLU A 73 -0.59 11.84 -1.09
C GLU A 73 -0.98 10.53 -1.77
N SER A 74 -2.12 10.53 -2.46
CA SER A 74 -2.70 9.32 -3.06
C SER A 74 -2.13 8.96 -4.44
N HIS A 75 -1.08 9.62 -4.92
CA HIS A 75 -0.52 9.44 -6.27
C HIS A 75 0.46 8.26 -6.38
N HIS A 76 1.16 7.93 -5.29
CA HIS A 76 2.08 6.82 -5.21
C HIS A 76 1.74 5.93 -4.03
N CYS A 77 2.00 4.63 -4.16
CA CYS A 77 2.01 3.75 -3.00
C CYS A 77 3.23 4.10 -2.12
N PRO A 78 3.27 3.60 -0.89
CA PRO A 78 4.37 3.92 0.02
C PRO A 78 5.76 3.41 -0.44
N HIS A 79 5.80 2.57 -1.49
CA HIS A 79 7.03 2.12 -2.15
C HIS A 79 7.30 2.81 -3.51
N GLY A 80 6.56 3.88 -3.82
CA GLY A 80 6.80 4.72 -5.01
C GLY A 80 6.13 4.26 -6.31
N ARG A 81 5.30 3.21 -6.32
CA ARG A 81 4.54 2.84 -7.53
C ARG A 81 3.36 3.79 -7.75
N PRO A 82 3.09 4.27 -8.97
CA PRO A 82 1.92 5.09 -9.22
C PRO A 82 0.63 4.30 -8.96
N THR A 83 -0.36 4.94 -8.36
CA THR A 83 -1.66 4.32 -8.00
C THR A 83 -2.74 4.53 -9.05
N SER A 84 -2.55 5.51 -9.93
CA SER A 84 -3.50 5.85 -10.99
C SER A 84 -2.76 6.35 -12.22
N LEU A 85 -3.29 6.03 -13.40
CA LEU A 85 -2.88 6.61 -14.67
C LEU A 85 -4.05 7.42 -15.24
N THR A 86 -3.76 8.59 -15.79
CA THR A 86 -4.75 9.41 -16.50
C THR A 86 -4.55 9.23 -17.99
N LEU A 87 -5.60 8.83 -18.70
CA LEU A 87 -5.61 8.74 -20.16
C LEU A 87 -6.64 9.73 -20.68
N SER A 88 -6.20 10.77 -21.38
CA SER A 88 -7.12 11.74 -21.97
C SER A 88 -7.85 11.15 -23.18
N ARG A 89 -8.99 11.75 -23.54
CA ARG A 89 -9.73 11.34 -24.74
C ARG A 89 -8.89 11.45 -26.01
N GLN A 90 -8.11 12.53 -26.14
CA GLN A 90 -7.21 12.75 -27.27
C GLN A 90 -6.12 11.67 -27.35
N GLU A 91 -5.53 11.27 -26.23
CA GLU A 91 -4.53 10.20 -26.22
C GLU A 91 -5.12 8.85 -26.62
N LEU A 92 -6.36 8.57 -26.18
CA LEU A 92 -7.09 7.38 -26.63
C LEU A 92 -7.36 7.44 -28.13
N ASP A 93 -7.89 8.54 -28.64
CA ASP A 93 -8.21 8.68 -30.07
C ASP A 93 -6.97 8.56 -30.97
N ARG A 94 -5.83 9.12 -30.53
CA ARG A 94 -4.52 8.92 -31.18
C ARG A 94 -4.09 7.46 -31.17
N GLN A 95 -4.21 6.74 -30.05
CA GLN A 95 -3.82 5.33 -29.95
C GLN A 95 -4.69 4.42 -30.83
N PHE A 96 -5.97 4.77 -31.02
CA PHE A 96 -6.89 4.06 -31.91
C PHE A 96 -6.87 4.58 -33.36
N ARG A 97 -5.95 5.49 -33.72
CA ARG A 97 -5.82 6.08 -35.07
C ARG A 97 -7.11 6.74 -35.59
N ARG A 98 -7.88 7.35 -34.69
CA ARG A 98 -9.12 8.09 -35.01
C ARG A 98 -8.87 9.56 -35.33
N THR A 99 -7.66 10.04 -35.04
CA THR A 99 -7.09 11.36 -35.34
C THR A 99 -5.64 11.19 -35.74
#